data_AF-A0AAJ2TWD0-F1
#
_entry.id   AF-A0AAJ2TWD0-F1
#
_cell.length_a   1.000
_cell.length_b   1.000
_cell.length_c   1.000
_cell.angle_alpha   90.00
_cell.angle_beta   90.00
_cell.angle_gamma   90.00
#
_symmetry.space_group_name_H-M   'P 1'
#
loop_
_entity.id
_entity.type
_entity.pdbx_description
1 polymer ?
#
loop_
_entity_poly.entity_id
_entity_poly.type
_entity_poly.pdbx_seq_one_letter_code
_entity_poly.pdbx_strand_id
1 'polypeptide(L)'
;MAKTTKAERKALDAMAEAADAAKDAKKVAKALPKKPAADVRNLAAEAADAADASKKQVRKKPKKVAERAKRAVTRLQKATTKALAKAEAKATRRAEAEAAAAEAERIEAEAARRKAEAKELRKLAAKAQRSAEKADREAAAAQAEVEAEISADHSDDAPPARRRAASRAASPTDLSALTVPQLRARARAEGRTGYSRMTKPQLIELLT
;
A
#
# COMPACT_ATOMS: atom_id res chain seq x y z
N MET A 1 -50.37 -3.64 60.13
CA MET A 1 -49.80 -3.32 58.81
C MET A 1 -49.76 -4.58 57.96
N ALA A 2 -50.65 -4.74 56.98
CA ALA A 2 -50.56 -5.87 56.06
C ALA A 2 -49.29 -5.73 55.22
N LYS A 3 -48.40 -6.72 55.30
CA LYS A 3 -47.14 -6.74 54.54
C LYS A 3 -47.46 -6.82 53.04
N THR A 4 -46.76 -6.04 52.21
CA THR A 4 -46.87 -6.15 50.75
C THR A 4 -46.63 -7.58 50.31
N THR A 5 -47.53 -8.11 49.47
CA THR A 5 -47.42 -9.48 49.00
C THR A 5 -46.16 -9.66 48.13
N LYS A 6 -45.67 -10.89 47.96
CA LYS A 6 -44.53 -11.18 47.07
C LYS A 6 -44.81 -10.72 45.63
N ALA A 7 -46.06 -10.81 45.18
CA ALA A 7 -46.46 -10.38 43.84
C ALA A 7 -46.45 -8.85 43.70
N GLU A 8 -46.89 -8.11 44.72
CA GLU A 8 -46.83 -6.64 44.74
C GLU A 8 -45.38 -6.15 44.74
N ARG A 9 -44.51 -6.75 45.56
CA ARG A 9 -43.06 -6.42 45.55
C ARG A 9 -42.45 -6.63 44.17
N LYS A 10 -42.68 -7.79 43.55
CA LYS A 10 -42.21 -8.07 42.18
C LYS A 10 -42.72 -7.07 41.14
N ALA A 11 -43.94 -6.55 41.31
CA ALA A 11 -44.48 -5.52 40.42
C ALA A 11 -43.77 -4.17 40.61
N LEU A 12 -43.52 -3.77 41.87
CA LEU A 12 -42.77 -2.55 42.19
C LEU A 12 -41.33 -2.64 41.66
N ASP A 13 -40.66 -3.78 41.85
CA ASP A 13 -39.31 -4.02 41.34
C ASP A 13 -39.26 -3.88 39.81
N ALA A 14 -40.24 -4.50 39.11
CA ALA A 14 -40.33 -4.42 37.66
C ALA A 14 -40.64 -2.98 37.16
N MET A 15 -41.46 -2.22 37.89
CA MET A 15 -41.71 -0.81 37.58
C MET A 15 -40.46 0.05 37.76
N ALA A 16 -39.67 -0.19 38.82
CA ALA A 16 -38.41 0.49 39.03
C ALA A 16 -37.40 0.18 37.91
N GLU A 17 -37.26 -1.10 37.54
CA GLU A 17 -36.43 -1.53 36.41
C GLU A 17 -36.86 -0.85 35.09
N ALA A 18 -38.17 -0.76 34.83
CA ALA A 18 -38.70 -0.08 33.65
C ALA A 18 -38.40 1.43 33.66
N ALA A 19 -38.50 2.09 34.81
CA ALA A 19 -38.19 3.51 34.95
C ALA A 19 -36.70 3.79 34.69
N ASP A 20 -35.81 2.97 35.24
CA ASP A 20 -34.37 3.16 35.08
C ASP A 20 -33.92 2.81 33.66
N ALA A 21 -34.44 1.72 33.08
CA ALA A 21 -34.23 1.40 31.67
C ALA A 21 -34.69 2.54 30.74
N ALA A 22 -35.83 3.18 31.03
CA ALA A 22 -36.30 4.34 30.27
C ALA A 22 -35.35 5.54 30.36
N LYS A 23 -34.80 5.84 31.54
CA LYS A 23 -33.82 6.93 31.73
C LYS A 23 -32.53 6.65 30.95
N ASP A 24 -32.01 5.44 31.04
CA ASP A 24 -30.76 5.08 30.38
C ASP A 24 -30.93 5.03 28.87
N ALA A 25 -32.03 4.50 28.37
CA ALA A 25 -32.35 4.55 26.94
C ALA A 25 -32.47 5.99 26.42
N LYS A 26 -33.05 6.92 27.20
CA LYS A 26 -33.08 8.35 26.84
C LYS A 26 -31.68 8.96 26.75
N LYS A 27 -30.73 8.55 27.61
CA LYS A 27 -29.33 8.98 27.53
C LYS A 27 -28.66 8.42 26.27
N VAL A 28 -28.80 7.12 26.01
CA VAL A 28 -28.25 6.45 24.81
C VAL A 28 -28.80 7.07 23.53
N ALA A 29 -30.09 7.40 23.50
CA ALA A 29 -30.74 8.04 22.36
C ALA A 29 -30.23 9.47 22.04
N LYS A 30 -29.39 10.08 22.89
CA LYS A 30 -28.69 11.34 22.56
C LYS A 30 -27.47 11.11 21.67
N ALA A 31 -26.81 9.96 21.80
CA ALA A 31 -25.62 9.60 21.02
C ALA A 31 -25.97 8.87 19.70
N LEU A 32 -27.20 8.38 19.58
CA LEU A 32 -27.68 7.68 18.39
C LEU A 32 -28.08 8.64 17.25
N PRO A 33 -27.97 8.19 15.98
CA PRO A 33 -28.46 8.98 14.84
C PRO A 33 -29.98 9.21 14.89
N LYS A 34 -30.47 10.28 14.25
CA LYS A 34 -31.85 10.78 14.34
C LYS A 34 -32.95 9.72 14.28
N LYS A 35 -32.90 8.81 13.28
CA LYS A 35 -33.92 7.76 13.08
C LYS A 35 -33.96 6.74 14.24
N PRO A 36 -32.87 6.00 14.53
CA PRO A 36 -32.88 5.05 15.65
C PRO A 36 -33.05 5.72 17.02
N ALA A 37 -32.58 6.96 17.19
CA ALA A 37 -32.82 7.74 18.40
C ALA A 37 -34.32 7.98 18.66
N ALA A 38 -35.11 8.24 17.61
CA ALA A 38 -36.55 8.43 17.74
C ALA A 38 -37.26 7.14 18.19
N ASP A 39 -36.92 5.99 17.60
CA ASP A 39 -37.48 4.69 17.97
C ASP A 39 -37.21 4.35 19.45
N VAL A 40 -35.96 4.56 19.89
CA VAL A 40 -35.56 4.32 21.28
C VAL A 40 -36.28 5.27 22.25
N ARG A 41 -36.49 6.54 21.89
CA ARG A 41 -37.24 7.50 22.72
C ARG A 41 -38.71 7.13 22.86
N ASN A 42 -39.35 6.67 21.77
CA ASN A 42 -40.74 6.23 21.80
C ASN A 42 -40.92 5.01 22.72
N LEU A 43 -40.01 4.03 22.64
CA LEU A 43 -40.04 2.87 23.54
C LEU A 43 -39.65 3.20 24.98
N ALA A 44 -38.78 4.20 25.19
CA ALA A 44 -38.48 4.71 26.52
C ALA A 44 -39.70 5.42 27.14
N ALA A 45 -40.55 6.06 26.34
CA ALA A 45 -41.83 6.58 26.81
C ALA A 45 -42.79 5.44 27.20
N GLU A 46 -42.93 4.39 26.36
CA GLU A 46 -43.73 3.20 26.71
C GLU A 46 -43.26 2.53 28.01
N ALA A 47 -41.95 2.44 28.23
CA ALA A 47 -41.37 1.91 29.47
C ALA A 47 -41.64 2.83 30.68
N ALA A 48 -41.57 4.14 30.51
CA ALA A 48 -41.94 5.10 31.55
C ALA A 48 -43.44 4.99 31.91
N ASP A 49 -44.32 4.87 30.92
CA ASP A 49 -45.76 4.68 31.14
C ASP A 49 -46.07 3.34 31.85
N ALA A 50 -45.29 2.30 31.56
CA ALA A 50 -45.40 1.01 32.26
C ALA A 50 -44.90 1.08 33.71
N ALA A 51 -43.95 1.99 34.00
CA ALA A 51 -43.45 2.27 35.34
C ALA A 51 -44.40 3.14 36.18
N ASP A 52 -45.33 3.88 35.56
CA ASP A 52 -46.29 4.77 36.24
C ASP A 52 -47.64 4.09 36.56
N ALA A 53 -47.63 2.78 36.80
CA ALA A 53 -48.82 2.05 37.21
C ALA A 53 -49.29 2.47 38.62
N SER A 54 -50.57 2.80 38.77
CA SER A 54 -51.10 3.25 40.06
C SER A 54 -51.01 2.19 41.16
N LYS A 55 -50.86 2.64 42.43
CA LYS A 55 -50.87 1.76 43.62
C LYS A 55 -52.08 0.82 43.66
N LYS A 56 -53.24 1.25 43.15
CA LYS A 56 -54.46 0.44 43.02
C LYS A 56 -54.29 -0.70 42.01
N GLN A 57 -53.62 -0.47 40.89
CA GLN A 57 -53.31 -1.53 39.93
C GLN A 57 -52.30 -2.53 40.45
N VAL A 58 -51.28 -2.07 41.17
CA VAL A 58 -50.30 -2.95 41.84
C VAL A 58 -50.99 -3.88 42.83
N ARG A 59 -51.93 -3.36 43.64
CA ARG A 59 -52.70 -4.17 44.59
C ARG A 59 -53.68 -5.14 43.90
N LYS A 60 -54.43 -4.67 42.89
CA LYS A 60 -55.47 -5.49 42.24
C LYS A 60 -54.94 -6.51 41.24
N LYS A 61 -53.89 -6.16 40.49
CA LYS A 61 -53.38 -6.94 39.35
C LYS A 61 -51.84 -6.93 39.30
N PRO A 62 -51.14 -7.32 40.39
CA PRO A 62 -49.68 -7.19 40.47
C PRO A 62 -48.94 -7.94 39.35
N LYS A 63 -49.39 -9.15 39.03
CA LYS A 63 -48.80 -9.96 37.94
C LYS A 63 -48.89 -9.25 36.58
N LYS A 64 -50.01 -8.61 36.26
CA LYS A 64 -50.19 -7.92 34.97
C LYS A 64 -49.32 -6.66 34.88
N VAL A 65 -49.17 -5.92 35.98
CA VAL A 65 -48.27 -4.76 36.04
C VAL A 65 -46.82 -5.21 35.84
N ALA A 66 -46.37 -6.24 36.55
CA ALA A 66 -45.03 -6.78 36.41
C ALA A 66 -44.73 -7.25 34.97
N GLU A 67 -45.65 -7.98 34.34
CA GLU A 67 -45.48 -8.45 32.97
C GLU A 67 -45.47 -7.31 31.94
N ARG A 68 -46.30 -6.27 32.13
CA ARG A 68 -46.28 -5.08 31.27
C ARG A 68 -44.93 -4.36 31.35
N ALA A 69 -44.43 -4.13 32.55
CA ALA A 69 -43.13 -3.49 32.77
C ALA A 69 -41.98 -4.28 32.14
N LYS A 70 -41.93 -5.60 32.36
CA LYS A 70 -40.92 -6.48 31.74
C LYS A 70 -40.98 -6.49 30.22
N ARG A 71 -42.19 -6.54 29.64
CA ARG A 71 -42.35 -6.47 28.18
C ARG A 71 -41.85 -5.15 27.62
N ALA A 72 -42.10 -4.03 28.30
CA ALA A 72 -41.57 -2.73 27.88
C ALA A 72 -40.04 -2.70 27.95
N VAL A 73 -39.44 -3.20 29.04
CA VAL A 73 -37.97 -3.31 29.19
C VAL A 73 -37.35 -4.16 28.09
N THR A 74 -37.90 -5.35 27.82
CA THR A 74 -37.33 -6.24 26.78
C THR A 74 -37.43 -5.66 25.37
N ARG A 75 -38.52 -4.96 25.04
CA ARG A 75 -38.66 -4.24 23.76
C ARG A 75 -37.65 -3.10 23.65
N LEU A 76 -37.49 -2.32 24.72
CA LEU A 76 -36.55 -1.21 24.80
C LEU A 76 -35.10 -1.69 24.66
N GLN A 77 -34.73 -2.76 25.36
CA GLN A 77 -33.40 -3.38 25.26
C GLN A 77 -33.12 -3.86 23.83
N LYS A 78 -34.04 -4.60 23.22
CA LYS A 78 -33.89 -5.08 21.82
C LYS A 78 -33.76 -3.92 20.81
N ALA A 79 -34.52 -2.84 21.00
CA ALA A 79 -34.42 -1.68 20.13
C ALA A 79 -33.10 -0.94 20.34
N THR A 80 -32.63 -0.82 21.57
CA THR A 80 -31.35 -0.16 21.91
C THR A 80 -30.17 -0.94 21.33
N THR A 81 -30.14 -2.27 21.48
CA THR A 81 -29.07 -3.10 20.89
C THR A 81 -29.08 -3.06 19.37
N LYS A 82 -30.27 -3.15 18.74
CA LYS A 82 -30.41 -2.99 17.29
C LYS A 82 -29.96 -1.61 16.80
N ALA A 83 -30.26 -0.56 17.56
CA ALA A 83 -29.86 0.80 17.24
C ALA A 83 -28.34 0.99 17.32
N LEU A 84 -27.69 0.46 18.35
CA LEU A 84 -26.23 0.48 18.52
C LEU A 84 -25.54 -0.31 17.40
N ALA A 85 -25.97 -1.55 17.13
CA ALA A 85 -25.42 -2.36 16.06
C ALA A 85 -25.54 -1.68 14.68
N LYS A 86 -26.66 -1.00 14.42
CA LYS A 86 -26.83 -0.23 13.18
C LYS A 86 -25.95 1.02 13.12
N ALA A 87 -25.69 1.67 14.27
CA ALA A 87 -24.79 2.81 14.35
C ALA A 87 -23.33 2.37 14.13
N GLU A 88 -22.90 1.29 14.77
CA GLU A 88 -21.58 0.68 14.61
C GLU A 88 -21.35 0.20 13.18
N ALA A 89 -22.25 -0.59 12.60
CA ALA A 89 -22.14 -1.04 11.21
C ALA A 89 -22.09 0.12 10.21
N LYS A 90 -22.73 1.25 10.53
CA LYS A 90 -22.64 2.46 9.69
C LYS A 90 -21.31 3.17 9.89
N ALA A 91 -20.78 3.20 11.11
CA ALA A 91 -19.48 3.79 11.41
C ALA A 91 -18.35 2.99 10.75
N THR A 92 -18.38 1.66 10.83
CA THR A 92 -17.37 0.80 10.18
C THR A 92 -17.37 0.98 8.67
N ARG A 93 -18.54 0.93 8.01
CA ARG A 93 -18.64 1.17 6.57
C ARG A 93 -18.14 2.54 6.14
N ARG A 94 -18.31 3.56 6.99
CA ARG A 94 -17.78 4.91 6.73
C ARG A 94 -16.26 4.94 6.87
N ALA A 95 -15.73 4.34 7.93
CA ALA A 95 -14.29 4.25 8.16
C ALA A 95 -13.59 3.43 7.05
N GLU A 96 -14.20 2.33 6.61
CA GLU A 96 -13.70 1.52 5.48
C GLU A 96 -13.71 2.32 4.18
N ALA A 97 -14.79 3.07 3.90
CA ALA A 97 -14.87 3.92 2.72
C ALA A 97 -13.83 5.06 2.76
N GLU A 98 -13.61 5.65 3.93
CA GLU A 98 -12.61 6.71 4.12
C GLU A 98 -11.18 6.17 3.99
N ALA A 99 -10.89 4.99 4.56
CA ALA A 99 -9.61 4.32 4.40
C ALA A 99 -9.34 3.94 2.93
N ALA A 100 -10.34 3.44 2.22
CA ALA A 100 -10.22 3.12 0.81
C ALA A 100 -9.97 4.38 -0.06
N ALA A 101 -10.64 5.50 0.26
CA ALA A 101 -10.39 6.77 -0.41
C ALA A 101 -8.97 7.30 -0.14
N ALA A 102 -8.53 7.26 1.12
CA ALA A 102 -7.18 7.69 1.49
C ALA A 102 -6.08 6.83 0.83
N GLU A 103 -6.32 5.53 0.68
CA GLU A 103 -5.37 4.64 -0.01
C GLU A 103 -5.34 4.91 -1.52
N ALA A 104 -6.49 5.16 -2.14
CA ALA A 104 -6.54 5.56 -3.54
C ALA A 104 -5.76 6.87 -3.78
N GLU A 105 -5.92 7.87 -2.91
CA GLU A 105 -5.16 9.13 -2.99
C GLU A 105 -3.65 8.93 -2.84
N ARG A 106 -3.23 8.02 -1.95
CA ARG A 106 -1.80 7.68 -1.79
C ARG A 106 -1.22 7.03 -3.03
N ILE A 107 -1.94 6.09 -3.63
CA ILE A 107 -1.52 5.40 -4.86
C ILE A 107 -1.41 6.40 -6.01
N GLU A 108 -2.37 7.31 -6.16
CA GLU A 108 -2.31 8.36 -7.17
C GLU A 108 -1.14 9.33 -6.95
N ALA A 109 -0.91 9.74 -5.70
CA ALA A 109 0.21 10.60 -5.34
C ALA A 109 1.57 9.91 -5.61
N GLU A 110 1.70 8.63 -5.31
CA GLU A 110 2.92 7.86 -5.59
C GLU A 110 3.13 7.68 -7.10
N ALA A 111 2.08 7.37 -7.85
CA ALA A 111 2.15 7.28 -9.31
C ALA A 111 2.59 8.61 -9.94
N ALA A 112 2.06 9.74 -9.43
CA ALA A 112 2.47 11.08 -9.86
C ALA A 112 3.95 11.36 -9.54
N ARG A 113 4.43 10.99 -8.35
CA ARG A 113 5.85 11.12 -7.96
C ARG A 113 6.76 10.30 -8.86
N ARG A 114 6.45 9.01 -9.06
CA ARG A 114 7.23 8.12 -9.94
C ARG A 114 7.27 8.64 -11.37
N LYS A 115 6.17 9.21 -11.88
CA LYS A 115 6.12 9.82 -13.21
C LYS A 115 7.00 11.08 -13.28
N ALA A 116 7.02 11.90 -12.24
CA ALA A 116 7.89 13.07 -12.16
C ALA A 116 9.38 12.66 -12.12
N GLU A 117 9.74 11.70 -11.27
CA GLU A 117 11.10 11.15 -11.17
C GLU A 117 11.57 10.54 -12.49
N ALA A 118 10.72 9.75 -13.16
CA ALA A 118 11.03 9.16 -14.46
C ALA A 118 11.28 10.24 -15.54
N LYS A 119 10.53 11.35 -15.49
CA LYS A 119 10.73 12.48 -16.41
C LYS A 119 12.08 13.17 -16.17
N GLU A 120 12.47 13.36 -14.92
CA GLU A 120 13.77 13.96 -14.58
C GLU A 120 14.93 13.04 -14.95
N LEU A 121 14.83 11.73 -14.68
CA LEU A 121 15.84 10.75 -15.09
C LEU A 121 16.01 10.73 -16.63
N ARG A 122 14.92 10.80 -17.40
CA ARG A 122 14.99 10.88 -18.86
C ARG A 122 15.69 12.15 -19.35
N LYS A 123 15.43 13.30 -18.72
CA LYS A 123 16.11 14.56 -19.05
C LYS A 123 17.61 14.46 -18.76
N LEU A 124 17.99 13.90 -17.62
CA LEU A 124 19.38 13.71 -17.24
C LEU A 124 20.10 12.75 -18.21
N ALA A 125 19.46 11.62 -18.54
CA ALA A 125 19.98 10.67 -19.53
C ALA A 125 20.15 11.32 -20.91
N ALA A 126 19.17 12.10 -21.38
CA ALA A 126 19.27 12.82 -22.65
C ALA A 126 20.39 13.86 -22.64
N LYS A 127 20.61 14.56 -21.52
CA LYS A 127 21.72 15.51 -21.37
C LYS A 127 23.07 14.79 -21.40
N ALA A 128 23.20 13.66 -20.71
CA ALA A 128 24.40 12.84 -20.68
C ALA A 128 24.74 12.27 -22.07
N GLN A 129 23.73 11.80 -22.81
CA GLN A 129 23.90 11.32 -24.18
C GLN A 129 24.40 12.43 -25.11
N ARG A 130 23.80 13.63 -25.05
CA ARG A 130 24.27 14.78 -25.85
C ARG A 130 25.70 15.19 -25.53
N SER A 131 26.11 15.12 -24.26
CA SER A 131 27.51 15.40 -23.89
C SER A 131 28.47 14.32 -24.40
N ALA A 132 28.06 13.05 -24.37
CA ALA A 132 28.87 11.96 -24.92
C ALA A 132 29.03 12.10 -26.45
N GLU A 133 27.93 12.35 -27.18
CA GLU A 133 27.95 12.58 -28.63
C GLU A 133 28.82 13.78 -29.01
N LYS A 134 28.85 14.83 -28.19
CA LYS A 134 29.73 15.98 -28.41
C LYS A 134 31.20 15.60 -28.22
N ALA A 135 31.52 14.88 -27.15
CA ALA A 135 32.88 14.42 -26.87
C ALA A 135 33.39 13.47 -27.96
N ASP A 136 32.54 12.56 -28.45
CA ASP A 136 32.89 11.63 -29.53
C ASP A 136 33.19 12.37 -30.84
N ARG A 137 32.43 13.42 -31.19
CA ARG A 137 32.72 14.26 -32.37
C ARG A 137 34.03 15.03 -32.23
N GLU A 138 34.31 15.56 -31.05
CA GLU A 138 35.54 16.30 -30.77
C GLU A 138 36.76 15.37 -30.83
N ALA A 139 36.65 14.16 -30.27
CA ALA A 139 37.67 13.13 -30.37
C ALA A 139 37.90 12.68 -31.84
N ALA A 140 36.83 12.50 -32.62
CA ALA A 140 36.95 12.15 -34.04
C ALA A 140 37.60 13.27 -34.86
N ALA A 141 37.28 14.53 -34.57
CA ALA A 141 37.92 15.68 -35.22
C ALA A 141 39.41 15.75 -34.89
N ALA A 142 39.79 15.57 -33.61
CA ALA A 142 41.19 15.54 -33.20
C ALA A 142 41.95 14.38 -33.84
N GLN A 143 41.34 13.20 -33.99
CA GLN A 143 41.95 12.08 -34.71
C GLN A 143 42.16 12.39 -36.19
N ALA A 144 41.19 13.00 -36.86
CA ALA A 144 41.31 13.40 -38.26
C ALA A 144 42.39 14.46 -38.48
N GLU A 145 42.57 15.39 -37.53
CA GLU A 145 43.64 16.39 -37.57
C GLU A 145 45.02 15.75 -37.43
N VAL A 146 45.19 14.82 -36.48
CA VAL A 146 46.44 14.04 -36.31
C VAL A 146 46.73 13.19 -37.56
N GLU A 147 45.73 12.55 -38.15
CA GLU A 147 45.90 11.74 -39.37
C GLU A 147 46.24 12.61 -40.61
N ALA A 148 45.71 13.83 -40.68
CA ALA A 148 46.07 14.81 -41.71
C ALA A 148 47.50 15.33 -41.52
N GLU A 149 47.97 15.59 -40.30
CA GLU A 149 49.37 15.96 -40.02
C GLU A 149 50.34 14.83 -40.40
N ILE A 150 50.02 13.57 -40.05
CA ILE A 150 50.83 12.40 -40.44
C ILE A 150 50.89 12.24 -41.96
N SER A 151 49.78 12.52 -42.67
CA SER A 151 49.72 12.44 -44.14
C SER A 151 50.45 13.60 -44.84
N ALA A 152 50.46 14.79 -44.25
CA ALA A 152 51.20 15.94 -44.77
C ALA A 152 52.72 15.77 -44.60
N ASP A 153 53.17 15.16 -43.50
CA ASP A 153 54.59 14.84 -43.24
C ASP A 153 55.12 13.65 -44.09
N HIS A 154 54.22 12.90 -44.76
CA HIS A 154 54.55 11.82 -45.70
C HIS A 154 54.47 12.23 -47.18
N SER A 155 54.45 13.54 -47.48
CA SER A 155 54.49 14.06 -48.86
C SER A 155 55.92 14.32 -49.37
N ASP A 156 56.90 13.54 -48.92
CA ASP A 156 58.25 13.52 -49.49
C ASP A 156 58.95 12.18 -49.21
N ASP A 157 58.34 11.04 -49.56
CA ASP A 157 59.14 9.88 -49.99
C ASP A 157 58.36 8.89 -50.86
N ALA A 158 59.02 8.45 -51.91
CA ALA A 158 58.57 7.41 -52.82
C ALA A 158 58.65 6.02 -52.16
N PRO A 159 57.88 5.01 -52.60
CA PRO A 159 57.67 3.80 -51.81
C PRO A 159 58.78 2.77 -52.02
N PRO A 160 59.19 2.04 -50.96
CA PRO A 160 59.67 0.68 -51.13
C PRO A 160 58.64 -0.34 -50.61
N ALA A 161 58.16 -1.12 -51.57
CA ALA A 161 57.99 -2.57 -51.50
C ALA A 161 57.56 -3.23 -50.16
N ARG A 162 56.33 -3.77 -50.19
CA ARG A 162 55.95 -5.13 -49.79
C ARG A 162 56.67 -5.73 -48.57
N ARG A 163 55.91 -5.94 -47.49
CA ARG A 163 55.97 -7.15 -46.62
C ARG A 163 54.62 -7.31 -45.92
N ARG A 164 53.73 -8.11 -46.50
CA ARG A 164 53.38 -9.47 -46.04
C ARG A 164 53.03 -9.52 -44.55
N ALA A 165 51.74 -9.76 -44.31
CA ALA A 165 51.18 -10.20 -43.04
C ALA A 165 52.02 -11.30 -42.39
N ALA A 166 52.41 -11.07 -41.15
CA ALA A 166 52.84 -12.10 -40.24
C ALA A 166 51.86 -12.10 -39.06
N SER A 167 50.90 -13.02 -39.10
CA SER A 167 50.18 -13.48 -37.92
C SER A 167 51.22 -14.06 -36.95
N ARG A 168 51.66 -13.26 -35.99
CA ARG A 168 52.53 -13.73 -34.92
C ARG A 168 51.70 -14.61 -34.00
N ALA A 169 51.81 -15.93 -34.19
CA ALA A 169 51.46 -16.90 -33.17
C ALA A 169 52.26 -16.54 -31.91
N ALA A 170 51.55 -16.09 -30.89
CA ALA A 170 52.15 -15.58 -29.66
C ALA A 170 52.37 -16.75 -28.71
N SER A 171 53.59 -16.85 -28.19
CA SER A 171 53.95 -17.79 -27.13
C SER A 171 53.03 -17.60 -25.91
N PRO A 172 52.77 -18.66 -25.11
CA PRO A 172 51.84 -18.63 -23.97
C PRO A 172 52.09 -17.50 -22.96
N THR A 173 53.33 -16.98 -22.90
CA THR A 173 53.74 -15.87 -22.05
C THR A 173 53.03 -14.55 -22.38
N ASP A 174 52.66 -14.31 -23.64
CA ASP A 174 51.96 -13.07 -24.06
C ASP A 174 50.48 -13.07 -23.65
N LEU A 175 49.85 -14.24 -23.48
CA LEU A 175 48.43 -14.35 -23.09
C LEU A 175 48.20 -13.95 -21.64
N SER A 176 49.17 -14.19 -20.76
CA SER A 176 49.10 -13.83 -19.34
C SER A 176 49.05 -12.32 -19.10
N ALA A 177 49.65 -11.52 -20.00
CA ALA A 177 49.61 -10.06 -19.94
C ALA A 177 48.26 -9.47 -20.37
N LEU A 178 47.42 -10.23 -21.08
CA LEU A 178 46.13 -9.75 -21.58
C LEU A 178 45.07 -9.68 -20.47
N THR A 179 44.16 -8.74 -20.63
CA THR A 179 42.98 -8.61 -19.76
C THR A 179 41.89 -9.59 -20.16
N VAL A 180 40.97 -9.91 -19.24
CA VAL A 180 39.87 -10.87 -19.50
C VAL A 180 39.02 -10.49 -20.73
N PRO A 181 38.67 -9.20 -20.98
CA PRO A 181 37.97 -8.82 -22.20
C PRO A 181 38.76 -9.08 -23.49
N GLN A 182 40.07 -8.86 -23.49
CA GLN A 182 40.95 -9.10 -24.65
C GLN A 182 41.06 -10.60 -24.96
N LEU A 183 41.17 -11.44 -23.93
CA LEU A 183 41.16 -12.90 -24.08
C LEU A 183 39.83 -13.41 -24.65
N ARG A 184 38.69 -12.87 -24.19
CA ARG A 184 37.37 -13.24 -24.73
C ARG A 184 37.17 -12.77 -26.17
N ALA A 185 37.68 -11.59 -26.52
CA ALA A 185 37.65 -11.09 -27.89
C ALA A 185 38.47 -12.00 -28.83
N ARG A 186 39.62 -12.47 -28.36
CA ARG A 186 40.47 -13.41 -29.10
C ARG A 186 39.83 -14.80 -29.24
N ALA A 187 39.25 -15.34 -28.16
CA ALA A 187 38.48 -16.59 -28.20
C ALA A 187 37.31 -16.53 -29.20
N ARG A 188 36.64 -15.37 -29.31
CA ARG A 188 35.62 -15.13 -30.34
C ARG A 188 36.20 -15.10 -31.75
N ALA A 189 37.35 -14.45 -31.95
CA ALA A 189 38.02 -14.40 -33.25
C ALA A 189 38.48 -15.79 -33.72
N GLU A 190 38.85 -16.68 -32.80
CA GLU A 190 39.17 -18.08 -33.07
C GLU A 190 37.94 -19.00 -33.13
N GLY A 191 36.73 -18.45 -33.00
CA GLY A 191 35.48 -19.21 -33.11
C GLY A 191 35.19 -20.14 -31.93
N ARG A 192 35.91 -20.02 -30.81
CA ARG A 192 35.64 -20.80 -29.58
C ARG A 192 34.32 -20.34 -28.98
N THR A 193 33.57 -21.23 -28.33
CA THR A 193 32.31 -20.90 -27.63
C THR A 193 32.43 -21.25 -26.14
N GLY A 194 31.49 -20.79 -25.29
CA GLY A 194 31.50 -21.10 -23.84
C GLY A 194 32.47 -20.27 -22.97
N TYR A 195 33.27 -19.38 -23.55
CA TYR A 195 34.28 -18.56 -22.86
C TYR A 195 33.73 -17.46 -21.92
N SER A 196 32.43 -17.18 -21.94
CA SER A 196 31.82 -16.07 -21.18
C SER A 196 31.90 -16.28 -19.65
N ARG A 197 31.87 -17.53 -19.19
CA ARG A 197 31.90 -17.89 -17.77
C ARG A 197 33.30 -18.30 -17.27
N MET A 198 34.28 -18.32 -18.17
CA MET A 198 35.64 -18.75 -17.82
C MET A 198 36.41 -17.63 -17.13
N THR A 199 37.22 -18.04 -16.16
CA THR A 199 38.17 -17.18 -15.43
C THR A 199 39.42 -16.92 -16.30
N LYS A 200 40.21 -15.89 -15.96
CA LYS A 200 41.44 -15.54 -16.71
C LYS A 200 42.38 -16.73 -16.99
N PRO A 201 42.73 -17.59 -16.01
CA PRO A 201 43.60 -18.74 -16.28
C PRO A 201 42.95 -19.76 -17.22
N GLN A 202 41.65 -20.04 -17.06
CA GLN A 202 40.90 -20.95 -17.95
C GLN A 202 40.81 -20.42 -19.38
N LEU A 203 40.74 -19.10 -19.56
CA LEU A 203 40.77 -18.46 -20.87
C LEU A 203 42.15 -18.55 -21.53
N ILE A 204 43.23 -18.51 -20.76
CA ILE A 204 44.60 -18.69 -21.28
C ILE A 204 44.78 -20.14 -21.72
N GLU A 205 44.37 -21.11 -20.89
CA GLU A 205 44.44 -22.54 -21.21
C GLU A 205 43.63 -22.90 -22.46
N LEU A 206 42.46 -22.29 -22.67
CA LEU A 206 41.65 -22.48 -23.88
C LEU A 206 42.32 -21.95 -25.17
N LEU A 207 43.19 -20.95 -25.04
CA LEU A 207 43.84 -20.21 -26.13
C LEU A 207 45.31 -20.63 -26.35
N THR A 208 45.79 -21.62 -25.60
CA THR A 208 47.13 -22.20 -25.77
C THR A 208 47.02 -23.50 -26.57
#